data_AF-A0A822GCJ8-F1
#
_entry.id   AF-A0A822GCJ8-F1
#
_cell.length_a   1.000
_cell.length_b   1.000
_cell.length_c   1.000
_cell.angle_alpha   90.00
_cell.angle_beta   90.00
_cell.angle_gamma   90.00
#
_symmetry.space_group_name_H-M   'P 1'
#
loop_
_entity.id
_entity.type
_entity.pdbx_description
1 polymer ?
#
loop_
_entity_poly.entity_id
_entity_poly.type
_entity_poly.pdbx_seq_one_letter_code
_entity_poly.pdbx_strand_id
1 'polypeptide(L)' 'LPSNLLERHARTLATQLALCLQAGLLVRRLPQTVSNAFCSSRLGPNRGSIFGDLPMDVDTDALLTRLPF' A
#
# COMPACT_ATOMS: atom_id res chain seq x y z
N LEU A 1 -16.32 24.50 -1.61
CA LEU A 1 -16.65 23.34 -2.47
C LEU A 1 -18.08 22.91 -2.13
N PRO A 2 -18.93 22.57 -3.11
CA PRO A 2 -20.26 22.04 -2.81
C PRO A 2 -20.13 20.73 -2.02
N SER A 3 -20.93 20.54 -0.98
CA SER A 3 -20.85 19.40 -0.04
C SER A 3 -20.93 18.04 -0.74
N ASN A 4 -21.73 17.96 -1.81
CA ASN A 4 -21.86 16.77 -2.64
C ASN A 4 -20.53 16.30 -3.28
N LEU A 5 -19.58 17.20 -3.56
CA LEU A 5 -18.27 16.82 -4.07
C LEU A 5 -17.44 16.15 -2.98
N LEU A 6 -17.44 16.70 -1.77
CA LEU A 6 -16.72 16.13 -0.63
C LEU A 6 -17.27 14.74 -0.27
N GLU A 7 -18.59 14.60 -0.24
CA GLU A 7 -19.26 13.31 0.01
C GLU A 7 -18.91 12.26 -1.07
N ARG A 8 -18.90 12.63 -2.36
CA ARG A 8 -18.51 11.72 -3.45
C ARG A 8 -17.06 11.25 -3.36
N HIS A 9 -16.15 12.08 -2.85
CA HIS A 9 -14.73 11.73 -2.69
C HIS A 9 -14.41 11.08 -1.34
N ALA A 10 -15.36 10.98 -0.42
CA ALA A 10 -15.12 10.48 0.94
C ALA A 10 -14.47 9.09 0.96
N ARG A 11 -14.90 8.18 0.06
CA ARG A 11 -14.28 6.84 -0.05
C ARG A 11 -12.84 6.91 -0.53
N THR A 12 -12.54 7.70 -1.56
CA THR A 12 -11.18 7.88 -2.06
C THR A 12 -10.26 8.45 -0.98
N LEU A 13 -10.73 9.46 -0.26
CA LEU A 13 -9.98 10.05 0.85
C LEU A 13 -9.73 9.03 1.97
N ALA A 14 -10.77 8.31 2.39
CA ALA A 14 -10.65 7.28 3.42
C ALA A 14 -9.67 6.16 3.01
N THR A 15 -9.70 5.74 1.74
CA THR A 15 -8.74 4.77 1.19
C THR A 15 -7.32 5.31 1.26
N GLN A 16 -7.06 6.56 0.85
CA GLN A 16 -5.73 7.15 0.92
C GLN A 16 -5.23 7.26 2.37
N LEU A 17 -6.10 7.69 3.30
CA LEU A 17 -5.76 7.76 4.73
C LEU A 17 -5.40 6.38 5.30
N ALA A 18 -6.19 5.36 4.99
CA ALA A 18 -5.92 3.99 5.44
C ALA A 18 -4.59 3.46 4.90
N LEU A 19 -4.30 3.65 3.60
CA LEU A 19 -3.04 3.23 2.99
C LEU A 19 -1.84 3.97 3.59
N CYS A 20 -1.93 5.28 3.79
CA CYS A 20 -0.87 6.07 4.40
C CYS A 20 -0.62 5.67 5.85
N LEU A 21 -1.68 5.45 6.63
CA LEU A 21 -1.55 4.99 8.02
C LEU A 21 -0.87 3.62 8.06
N GLN A 22 -1.31 2.68 7.23
CA GLN A 22 -0.73 1.35 7.17
C GLN A 22 0.74 1.39 6.75
N ALA A 23 1.09 2.13 5.69
CA ALA A 23 2.48 2.34 5.27
C ALA A 23 3.33 2.91 6.42
N GLY A 24 2.83 3.93 7.12
CA GLY A 24 3.52 4.54 8.25
C GLY A 24 3.78 3.57 9.40
N LEU A 25 2.82 2.67 9.68
CA LEU A 25 3.01 1.62 10.68
C LEU A 25 4.05 0.58 10.24
N LEU A 26 4.04 0.17 8.98
CA LEU A 26 5.01 -0.77 8.42
C LEU A 26 6.42 -0.20 8.45
N VAL A 27 6.61 1.04 8.00
CA VAL A 27 7.91 1.73 8.00
C VAL A 27 8.50 1.82 9.40
N ARG A 28 7.67 2.03 10.42
CA ARG A 28 8.12 2.16 11.82
C ARG A 28 8.41 0.84 12.52
N ARG A 29 7.82 -0.27 12.06
CA ARG A 29 7.77 -1.51 12.86
C ARG A 29 8.25 -2.77 12.14
N LEU A 30 8.28 -2.80 10.81
CA LEU A 30 8.63 -3.98 10.04
C LEU A 30 9.92 -3.78 9.22
N PRO A 31 10.55 -4.87 8.74
CA PRO A 31 11.70 -4.78 7.84
C PRO A 31 11.41 -3.97 6.58
N GLN A 32 12.44 -3.29 6.07
CA GLN A 32 12.35 -2.45 4.86
C GLN A 32 11.80 -3.20 3.65
N THR A 33 12.12 -4.48 3.48
CA THR A 33 11.58 -5.32 2.41
C THR A 33 10.04 -5.31 2.39
N VAL A 34 9.39 -5.33 3.56
CA VAL A 34 7.92 -5.33 3.66
C VAL A 34 7.35 -3.94 3.42
N SER A 35 7.93 -2.91 4.03
CA SER A 35 7.44 -1.53 3.88
C SER A 35 7.63 -1.00 2.46
N ASN A 36 8.79 -1.27 1.84
CA ASN A 36 9.07 -0.86 0.46
C ASN A 36 8.14 -1.58 -0.52
N ALA A 37 7.93 -2.89 -0.37
CA ALA A 37 6.98 -3.63 -1.20
C ALA A 37 5.54 -3.11 -1.07
N PHE A 38 5.11 -2.77 0.16
CA PHE A 38 3.79 -2.16 0.38
C PHE A 38 3.68 -0.78 -0.28
N CYS A 39 4.66 0.10 -0.07
CA CYS A 39 4.66 1.43 -0.66
C CYS A 39 4.69 1.39 -2.18
N SER A 40 5.56 0.57 -2.79
CA SER A 40 5.65 0.42 -4.24
C SER A 40 4.32 -0.09 -4.83
N SER A 41 3.76 -1.15 -4.25
CA SER A 41 2.54 -1.79 -4.78
C SER A 41 1.22 -1.06 -4.49
N ARG A 42 1.18 -0.12 -3.53
CA ARG A 42 -0.08 0.54 -3.10
C ARG A 42 -0.07 2.07 -3.16
N LEU A 43 1.09 2.70 -3.10
CA LEU A 43 1.25 4.16 -3.19
C LEU A 43 1.95 4.59 -4.49
N GLY A 44 2.66 3.67 -5.15
CA GLY A 44 3.40 3.94 -6.37
C GLY A 44 2.52 4.26 -7.59
N PRO A 45 3.12 4.85 -8.64
CA PRO A 45 2.43 5.21 -9.88
C PRO A 45 1.92 3.97 -10.64
N ASN A 46 2.59 2.83 -10.48
CA ASN A 46 2.28 1.56 -11.15
C ASN A 46 1.54 0.57 -10.23
N ARG A 47 0.74 1.06 -9.27
CA ARG A 47 -0.02 0.16 -8.38
C ARG A 47 -1.05 -0.65 -9.18
N GLY A 48 -1.00 -1.97 -9.05
CA GLY A 48 -1.96 -2.87 -9.67
C GLY A 48 -3.36 -2.80 -9.05
N SER A 49 -4.38 -3.07 -9.86
CA SER A 49 -5.79 -3.13 -9.43
C SER A 49 -6.21 -4.52 -8.93
N ILE A 50 -5.36 -5.53 -9.10
CA ILE A 50 -5.62 -6.92 -8.72
C ILE A 50 -4.48 -7.47 -7.86
N PHE A 51 -4.75 -8.54 -7.11
CA PHE A 51 -3.69 -9.30 -6.44
C PHE A 51 -2.81 -10.01 -7.46
N GLY A 52 -1.52 -10.15 -7.14
CA GLY A 52 -0.51 -10.73 -8.04
C GLY A 52 0.19 -9.72 -8.96
N ASP A 53 -0.37 -8.51 -9.11
CA ASP A 53 0.23 -7.43 -9.90
C ASP A 53 1.20 -6.60 -9.04
N LEU A 54 2.37 -7.20 -8.75
CA LEU A 54 3.44 -6.58 -7.98
C LEU A 54 4.46 -5.89 -8.92
N PRO A 55 4.94 -4.70 -8.54
CA PRO A 55 6.04 -4.04 -9.26
C PRO A 55 7.30 -4.92 -9.35
N MET A 56 8.03 -4.82 -10.46
CA MET A 56 9.23 -5.64 -10.75
C MET A 56 10.38 -5.46 -9.75
N ASP A 57 10.38 -4.37 -8.98
CA ASP A 57 11.38 -4.07 -7.96
C ASP A 57 11.06 -4.71 -6.59
N VAL A 58 9.95 -5.46 -6.48
CA VAL A 58 9.58 -6.18 -5.26
C VAL A 58 10.26 -7.55 -5.22
N ASP A 59 11.11 -7.76 -4.21
CA ASP A 59 11.70 -9.07 -3.88
C ASP A 59 10.67 -9.97 -3.20
N THR A 60 10.00 -10.80 -4.00
CA THR A 60 8.96 -11.71 -3.51
C THR A 60 9.52 -12.85 -2.67
N ASP A 61 10.73 -13.32 -2.95
CA ASP A 61 11.33 -14.43 -2.22
C ASP A 61 11.63 -14.01 -0.79
N ALA A 62 12.23 -12.83 -0.59
CA ALA A 62 12.47 -12.27 0.74
C ALA A 62 11.16 -12.02 1.52
N LEU A 63 10.07 -11.65 0.84
CA LEU A 63 8.75 -11.51 1.48
C LEU A 63 8.16 -12.85 1.91
N LEU A 64 8.41 -13.93 1.16
CA LEU A 64 7.92 -15.27 1.50
C LEU A 64 8.73 -15.89 2.64
N THR A 65 10.05 -15.69 2.68
CA THR A 65 10.93 -16.20 3.75
C THR A 65 10.52 -15.75 5.15
N ARG A 66 9.82 -14.60 5.29
CA ARG A 66 9.38 -14.09 6.59
C ARG A 66 8.15 -14.82 7.17
N LEU A 67 7.42 -15.57 6.34
CA LEU A 67 6.17 -16.18 6.77
C LEU A 67 6.48 -17.44 7.59
N PRO A 68 5.82 -17.63 8.75
CA PRO A 68 5.91 -18.90 9.45
C PRO A 68 5.23 -19.97 8.58
N PHE A 69 5.94 -21.06 8.34
CA PHE A 69 5.40 -22.27 7.70
C PHE A 69 4.50 -23.05 8.66
#